data_AF-A0A2P5MQK6-F1
#
_entry.id   AF-A0A2P5MQK6-F1
#
_cell.length_a   1.000
_cell.length_b   1.000
_cell.length_c   1.000
_cell.angle_alpha   90.00
_cell.angle_beta   90.00
_cell.angle_gamma   90.00
#
_symmetry.space_group_name_H-M   'P 1'
#
loop_
_entity.id
_entity.type
_entity.pdbx_description
1 polymer ?
#
loop_
_entity_poly.entity_id
_entity_poly.type
_entity_poly.pdbx_seq_one_letter_code
_entity_poly.pdbx_strand_id
1 'polypeptide(L)'
;MESRFGALKPFYDAGVIGIQTDGLLAVHNLSAAALSERNKVNQLVAAENADRQNLYQAIANANGHPEWAGQIKTTFAARWLENAQAGWWYQAAGGSWAQK
;
A
#
# COMPACT_ATOMS: atom_id res chain seq x y z
N MET A 1 -7.06 8.20 -1.62
CA MET A 1 -6.75 6.92 -2.28
C MET A 1 -6.86 7.02 -3.79
N GLU A 2 -8.06 7.07 -4.39
CA GLU A 2 -8.21 7.10 -5.86
C GLU A 2 -7.49 8.28 -6.52
N SER A 3 -7.68 9.49 -5.99
CA SER A 3 -7.00 10.70 -6.46
C SER A 3 -5.48 10.65 -6.31
N ARG A 4 -4.94 9.83 -5.39
CA ARG A 4 -3.50 9.68 -5.16
C ARG A 4 -2.89 8.60 -6.04
N PHE A 5 -3.69 7.67 -6.55
CA PHE A 5 -3.20 6.54 -7.34
C PHE A 5 -2.39 7.01 -8.56
N GLY A 6 -2.84 8.05 -9.26
CA GLY A 6 -2.09 8.62 -10.39
C GLY A 6 -0.68 9.09 -10.02
N ALA A 7 -0.47 9.60 -8.80
CA ALA A 7 0.84 10.02 -8.31
C ALA A 7 1.71 8.85 -7.79
N LEU A 8 1.08 7.76 -7.36
CA LEU A 8 1.76 6.54 -6.89
C LEU A 8 2.16 5.61 -8.04
N LYS A 9 1.36 5.57 -9.10
CA LYS A 9 1.52 4.61 -10.21
C LYS A 9 2.94 4.58 -10.80
N PRO A 10 3.61 5.72 -11.10
CA PRO A 10 4.97 5.68 -11.63
C PRO A 10 5.97 4.98 -10.70
N PHE A 11 5.76 5.06 -9.38
CA PHE A 11 6.62 4.43 -8.39
C PHE A 11 6.32 2.93 -8.21
N TYR A 12 5.08 2.50 -8.45
CA TYR A 12 4.77 1.08 -8.57
C TYR A 12 5.41 0.49 -9.82
N ASP A 13 5.22 1.14 -10.96
CA ASP A 13 5.75 0.68 -12.26
C ASP A 13 7.29 0.60 -12.25
N ALA A 14 7.95 1.54 -11.56
CA ALA A 14 9.41 1.54 -11.37
C ALA A 14 9.91 0.59 -10.26
N GLY A 15 9.00 -0.09 -9.55
CA GLY A 15 9.33 -0.98 -8.42
C GLY A 15 9.93 -0.29 -7.20
N VAL A 16 9.74 1.03 -7.09
CA VAL A 16 10.17 1.84 -5.94
C VAL A 16 9.33 1.51 -4.72
N ILE A 17 8.03 1.29 -4.91
CA ILE A 17 7.08 0.93 -3.87
C ILE A 17 6.44 -0.43 -4.17
N GLY A 18 5.93 -1.07 -3.12
CA GLY A 18 5.19 -2.32 -3.23
C GLY A 18 4.15 -2.48 -2.13
N ILE A 19 3.34 -3.53 -2.28
CA ILE A 19 2.25 -3.84 -1.35
C ILE A 19 2.76 -4.83 -0.29
N GLN A 20 2.64 -4.48 0.98
CA GLN A 20 2.98 -5.35 2.10
C GLN A 20 1.93 -6.45 2.30
N THR A 21 2.26 -7.48 3.10
CA THR A 21 1.34 -8.59 3.41
C THR A 21 0.02 -8.13 4.04
N ASP A 22 0.04 -6.97 4.69
CA ASP A 22 -1.09 -6.37 5.38
C ASP A 22 -1.88 -5.36 4.51
N GLY A 23 -1.54 -5.26 3.22
CA GLY A 23 -2.20 -4.38 2.26
C GLY A 23 -1.80 -2.91 2.36
N LEU A 24 -0.85 -2.54 3.21
CA LEU A 24 -0.25 -1.19 3.21
C LEU A 24 0.90 -1.11 2.19
N LEU A 25 1.33 0.11 1.91
CA LEU A 25 2.45 0.35 1.00
C LEU A 25 3.76 0.41 1.77
N ALA A 26 4.83 -0.08 1.16
CA ALA A 26 6.20 0.12 1.61
C ALA A 26 7.06 0.59 0.45
N VAL A 27 8.14 1.28 0.79
CA VAL A 27 9.24 1.52 -0.13
C VAL A 27 10.02 0.21 -0.26
N HIS A 28 10.00 -0.36 -1.46
CA HIS A 28 10.71 -1.58 -1.81
C HIS A 28 12.15 -1.28 -2.26
N ASN A 29 12.33 -0.33 -3.19
CA ASN A 29 13.62 0.05 -3.71
C ASN A 29 13.72 1.56 -3.95
N LEU A 30 14.07 2.33 -2.92
CA LEU A 30 14.18 3.79 -3.03
C LEU A 30 15.25 4.25 -4.02
N SER A 31 16.25 3.39 -4.30
CA SER A 31 17.33 3.72 -5.24
C SER A 31 16.86 3.79 -6.69
N ALA A 32 15.74 3.14 -7.03
CA ALA A 32 15.11 3.22 -8.34
C ALA A 32 14.40 4.56 -8.60
N ALA A 33 14.20 5.39 -7.57
CA ALA A 33 13.68 6.75 -7.72
C ALA A 33 14.82 7.77 -7.88
N ALA A 34 14.57 8.80 -8.70
CA ALA A 34 15.46 9.95 -8.80
C ALA A 34 15.61 10.64 -7.42
N LEU A 35 16.79 11.20 -7.13
CA LEU A 35 17.09 11.81 -5.83
C LEU A 35 16.06 12.88 -5.43
N SER A 36 15.63 13.69 -6.41
CA SER A 36 14.60 14.73 -6.24
C SER A 36 13.21 14.19 -5.89
N GLU A 37 12.93 12.91 -6.15
CA GLU A 37 11.62 12.30 -5.93
C GLU A 37 11.53 11.51 -4.63
N ARG A 38 12.65 11.19 -3.98
CA ARG A 38 12.66 10.31 -2.80
C ARG A 38 11.80 10.83 -1.65
N ASN A 39 11.82 12.14 -1.41
CA ASN A 39 10.96 12.75 -0.38
C ASN A 39 9.48 12.64 -0.75
N LYS A 40 9.14 12.83 -2.03
CA LYS A 40 7.78 12.68 -2.54
C LYS A 40 7.28 11.24 -2.39
N VAL A 41 8.11 10.23 -2.68
CA VAL A 41 7.78 8.81 -2.48
C VAL A 41 7.38 8.55 -1.03
N ASN A 42 8.21 8.96 -0.08
CA ASN A 42 7.93 8.75 1.35
C ASN A 42 6.63 9.44 1.78
N GLN A 43 6.39 10.67 1.34
CA GLN A 43 5.15 11.41 1.64
C GLN A 43 3.92 10.74 1.06
N LEU A 44 3.99 10.26 -0.19
CA LEU A 44 2.87 9.57 -0.84
C LEU A 44 2.55 8.24 -0.15
N VAL A 45 3.58 7.45 0.20
CA VAL A 45 3.40 6.19 0.94
C VAL A 45 2.77 6.44 2.30
N ALA A 46 3.28 7.42 3.06
CA ALA A 46 2.73 7.76 4.37
C ALA A 46 1.28 8.24 4.28
N ALA A 47 0.96 9.13 3.34
CA ALA A 47 -0.40 9.65 3.15
C ALA A 47 -1.39 8.57 2.70
N GLU A 48 -0.98 7.67 1.80
CA GLU A 48 -1.82 6.55 1.36
C GLU A 48 -2.09 5.57 2.51
N ASN A 49 -1.07 5.25 3.31
CA ASN A 49 -1.22 4.36 4.45
C ASN A 49 -2.09 4.97 5.55
N ALA A 50 -1.95 6.27 5.82
CA ALA A 50 -2.82 6.98 6.76
C ALA A 50 -4.28 6.93 6.33
N ASP A 51 -4.57 7.20 5.05
CA ASP A 51 -5.93 7.08 4.51
C ASP A 51 -6.47 5.64 4.66
N ARG A 52 -5.64 4.61 4.38
CA ARG A 52 -6.05 3.20 4.50
C ARG A 52 -6.40 2.84 5.93
N GLN A 53 -5.57 3.21 6.88
CA GLN A 53 -5.80 2.96 8.30
C GLN A 53 -7.07 3.69 8.78
N ASN A 54 -7.23 4.96 8.40
CA ASN A 54 -8.43 5.74 8.75
C ASN A 54 -9.70 5.12 8.16
N LEU A 55 -9.66 4.64 6.91
CA LEU A 55 -10.78 3.95 6.28
C LEU A 55 -11.15 2.68 7.05
N TYR A 56 -10.17 1.83 7.37
CA TYR A 56 -10.44 0.57 8.08
C TYR A 56 -11.01 0.82 9.48
N GLN A 57 -10.48 1.82 10.19
CA GLN A 57 -11.02 2.20 11.49
C GLN A 57 -12.43 2.80 11.39
N ALA A 58 -12.69 3.62 10.37
CA ALA A 58 -14.02 4.19 10.14
C ALA A 58 -15.06 3.11 9.85
N ILE A 59 -14.71 2.11 9.02
CA ILE A 59 -15.58 0.95 8.76
C ILE A 59 -15.82 0.17 10.06
N ALA A 60 -14.76 -0.12 10.83
CA ALA A 60 -14.87 -0.83 12.11
C ALA A 60 -15.82 -0.11 13.09
N ASN A 61 -15.63 1.21 13.26
CA ASN A 61 -16.46 2.05 14.11
C ASN A 61 -17.92 2.12 13.63
N ALA A 62 -18.14 2.26 12.32
CA ALA A 62 -19.48 2.31 11.74
C ALA A 62 -20.27 0.99 11.93
N ASN A 63 -19.56 -0.12 12.13
CA ASN A 63 -20.15 -1.42 12.46
C ASN A 63 -20.26 -1.67 13.98
N GLY A 64 -19.89 -0.72 14.83
CA GLY A 64 -19.92 -0.88 16.29
C GLY A 64 -18.83 -1.78 16.87
N HIS A 65 -17.83 -2.14 16.05
CA HIS A 65 -16.75 -3.05 16.41
C HIS A 65 -15.37 -2.44 16.07
N PRO A 66 -14.88 -1.44 16.82
CA PRO A 66 -13.59 -0.80 16.57
C PRO A 66 -12.41 -1.77 16.46
N GLU A 67 -12.49 -2.91 17.16
CA GLU A 67 -11.51 -4.00 17.17
C GLU A 67 -11.38 -4.71 15.81
N TRP A 68 -12.37 -4.61 14.93
CA TRP A 68 -12.35 -5.25 13.62
C TRP A 68 -11.42 -4.57 12.62
N ALA A 69 -10.85 -3.41 12.93
CA ALA A 69 -9.97 -2.69 11.99
C ALA A 69 -8.82 -3.56 11.47
N GLY A 70 -8.26 -4.43 12.32
CA GLY A 70 -7.21 -5.39 11.91
C GLY A 70 -7.71 -6.46 10.94
N GLN A 71 -8.91 -7.02 11.17
CA GLN A 71 -9.52 -8.00 10.28
C GLN A 71 -9.91 -7.37 8.94
N ILE A 72 -10.51 -6.18 8.98
CA ILE A 72 -10.88 -5.40 7.78
C ILE A 72 -9.63 -5.13 6.94
N LYS A 73 -8.54 -4.68 7.57
CA LYS A 73 -7.24 -4.49 6.91
C LYS A 73 -6.79 -5.74 6.16
N THR A 74 -6.85 -6.91 6.78
CA THR A 74 -6.50 -8.20 6.14
C THR A 74 -7.39 -8.53 4.95
N THR A 75 -8.70 -8.31 5.04
CA THR A 75 -9.63 -8.51 3.91
C THR A 75 -9.27 -7.60 2.74
N PHE A 76 -8.99 -6.33 2.99
CA PHE A 76 -8.57 -5.39 1.95
C PHE A 76 -7.19 -5.71 1.38
N ALA A 77 -6.26 -6.27 2.17
CA ALA A 77 -4.95 -6.69 1.70
C ALA A 77 -5.01 -7.68 0.54
N ALA A 78 -5.88 -8.69 0.65
CA ALA A 78 -6.13 -9.64 -0.44
C ALA A 78 -6.62 -8.90 -1.71
N ARG A 79 -7.56 -7.96 -1.54
CA ARG A 79 -8.10 -7.18 -2.66
C ARG A 79 -7.04 -6.28 -3.31
N TRP A 80 -6.15 -5.66 -2.54
CA TRP A 80 -5.06 -4.87 -3.09
C TRP A 80 -4.11 -5.71 -3.95
N LEU A 81 -3.78 -6.93 -3.48
CA LEU A 81 -2.92 -7.85 -4.22
C LEU A 81 -3.60 -8.41 -5.48
N GLU A 82 -4.91 -8.63 -5.47
CA GLU A 82 -5.69 -9.03 -6.66
C GLU A 82 -5.67 -7.96 -7.75
N ASN A 83 -5.70 -6.68 -7.37
CA ASN A 83 -5.71 -5.55 -8.30
C ASN A 83 -4.30 -5.05 -8.68
N ALA A 84 -3.25 -5.66 -8.12
CA ALA A 84 -1.88 -5.32 -8.48
C ALA A 84 -1.61 -5.67 -9.95
N GLN A 85 -0.98 -4.75 -10.68
CA GLN A 85 -0.63 -4.97 -12.09
C GLN A 85 0.60 -5.88 -12.21
N ALA A 86 0.73 -6.59 -13.33
CA ALA A 86 1.91 -7.41 -13.63
C ALA A 86 3.19 -6.58 -13.50
N GLY A 87 4.21 -7.14 -12.86
CA GLY A 87 5.49 -6.49 -12.58
C GLY A 87 5.53 -5.63 -11.30
N TRP A 88 4.39 -5.33 -10.68
CA TRP A 88 4.39 -4.65 -9.37
C TRP A 88 4.89 -5.57 -8.26
N TRP A 89 5.61 -4.97 -7.31
CA TRP A 89 6.15 -5.69 -6.17
C TRP A 89 5.13 -5.85 -5.04
N TYR A 90 5.12 -7.02 -4.42
CA TYR A 90 4.36 -7.32 -3.22
C TYR A 90 5.14 -8.22 -2.28
N GLN A 91 4.83 -8.19 -0.99
CA GLN A 91 5.37 -9.14 -0.02
C GLN A 91 4.54 -10.43 -0.02
N ALA A 92 5.21 -11.56 -0.26
CA ALA A 92 4.64 -12.89 -0.08
C ALA A 92 4.54 -13.25 1.41
N ALA A 93 3.90 -14.39 1.69
CA ALA A 93 3.89 -14.96 3.03
C ALA A 93 5.34 -15.16 3.53
N GLY A 94 5.66 -14.63 4.70
CA GLY A 94 7.03 -14.62 5.24
C GLY A 94 7.83 -13.34 4.97
N GLY A 95 7.25 -12.34 4.28
CA GLY A 95 7.83 -11.01 4.11
C GLY A 95 8.86 -10.88 2.99
N SER A 96 9.09 -11.95 2.21
CA SER A 96 9.89 -11.90 0.99
C SER A 96 9.18 -11.09 -0.10
N TRP A 97 9.93 -10.35 -0.89
CA TRP A 97 9.39 -9.59 -2.03
C TRP A 97 9.28 -10.48 -3.27
N ALA A 98 8.15 -10.37 -3.96
CA ALA A 98 7.87 -11.02 -5.23
C ALA A 98 7.23 -10.02 -6.21
N GLN A 99 7.28 -10.32 -7.51
CA GLN A 99 6.57 -9.57 -8.54
C GLN A 99 5.28 -10.27 -8.92
N LYS A 100 4.25 -9.48 -9.18
CA LYS A 100 2.94 -9.96 -9.63
C LYS A 100 2.96 -10.42 -11.09
#